data_AF-A0A1F6M712-F1
#
_entry.id   AF-A0A1F6M712-F1
#
_cell.length_a   1.000
_cell.length_b   1.000
_cell.length_c   1.000
_cell.angle_alpha   90.00
_cell.angle_beta   90.00
_cell.angle_gamma   90.00
#
_symmetry.space_group_name_H-M   'P 1'
#
loop_
_entity.id
_entity.type
_entity.pdbx_description
1 polymer ?
#
loop_
_entity_poly.entity_id
_entity_poly.type
_entity_poly.pdbx_seq_one_letter_code
_entity_poly.pdbx_strand_id
1 'polypeptide(L)'
;MELGQFDFLQTYIERLLDDNDFLNLSEETRAQFIPQFEAEAQRRIGLALLPHLDENAANQLGRLIDDPMVSPEKLRAFWVDAVPEFESIVEETLRDFAIEFRQVIANIP
;
A
#
# COMPACT_ATOMS: atom_id res chain seq x y z
N MET A 1 2.18 -3.64 -16.59
CA MET A 1 2.67 -2.47 -15.83
C MET A 1 3.26 -3.08 -14.58
N GLU A 2 4.59 -3.14 -14.46
CA GLU A 2 5.25 -3.79 -13.33
C GLU A 2 5.20 -2.88 -12.10
N LEU A 3 4.87 -3.48 -10.95
CA LEU A 3 4.54 -2.88 -9.67
C LEU A 3 5.78 -2.38 -8.90
N GLY A 4 6.70 -1.66 -9.54
CA GLY A 4 7.86 -1.08 -8.85
C GLY A 4 7.50 0.07 -7.89
N GLN A 5 6.20 0.39 -7.72
CA GLN A 5 5.75 1.55 -6.95
C GLN A 5 6.06 1.43 -5.46
N PHE A 6 6.19 0.22 -4.92
CA PHE A 6 6.45 0.01 -3.49
C PHE A 6 7.04 -1.38 -3.20
N ASP A 7 8.28 -1.66 -3.58
CA ASP A 7 8.96 -2.94 -3.22
C ASP A 7 8.95 -3.21 -1.70
N PHE A 8 8.88 -2.17 -0.86
CA PHE A 8 8.72 -2.32 0.58
C PHE A 8 7.34 -2.82 1.00
N LEU A 9 6.28 -2.53 0.23
CA LEU A 9 4.91 -2.98 0.52
C LEU A 9 4.79 -4.48 0.33
N GLN A 10 5.43 -5.03 -0.70
CA GLN A 10 5.52 -6.48 -0.86
C GLN A 10 6.22 -7.10 0.35
N THR A 11 7.38 -6.58 0.75
CA THR A 11 8.11 -7.06 1.94
C THR A 11 7.27 -6.90 3.22
N TYR A 12 6.51 -5.80 3.35
CA TYR A 12 5.61 -5.56 4.47
C TYR A 12 4.46 -6.57 4.51
N ILE A 13 3.85 -6.86 3.35
CA ILE A 13 2.77 -7.83 3.23
C ILE A 13 3.28 -9.25 3.50
N GLU A 14 4.45 -9.62 2.98
CA GLU A 14 5.08 -10.91 3.27
C GLU A 14 5.33 -11.08 4.78
N ARG A 15 5.87 -10.06 5.45
CA ARG A 15 6.03 -10.07 6.91
C ARG A 15 4.71 -10.12 7.66
N LEU A 16 3.71 -9.39 7.19
CA LEU A 16 2.37 -9.40 7.77
C LEU A 16 1.73 -10.78 7.65
N LEU A 17 1.94 -11.49 6.53
CA LEU A 17 1.54 -12.89 6.42
C LEU A 17 2.34 -13.73 7.43
N ASP A 18 3.66 -13.62 7.48
CA ASP A 18 4.47 -14.46 8.36
C ASP A 18 4.18 -14.23 9.87
N ASP A 19 3.93 -12.99 10.30
CA ASP A 19 3.64 -12.61 11.69
C ASP A 19 2.24 -13.05 12.18
N ASN A 20 1.36 -13.51 11.27
CA ASN A 20 -0.02 -13.87 11.58
C ASN A 20 -0.31 -15.36 11.36
N ASP A 21 0.69 -16.22 11.66
CA ASP A 21 0.62 -17.70 11.53
C ASP A 21 0.30 -18.21 10.11
N PHE A 22 0.53 -17.37 9.12
CA PHE A 22 0.24 -17.64 7.72
C PHE A 22 1.31 -18.48 7.03
N LEU A 23 2.33 -18.93 7.76
CA LEU A 23 3.33 -19.93 7.35
C LEU A 23 2.71 -21.22 6.78
N ASN A 24 1.42 -21.46 7.08
CA ASN A 24 0.69 -22.64 6.65
C ASN A 24 0.01 -22.52 5.27
N LEU A 25 -0.02 -21.34 4.65
CA LEU A 25 -0.47 -21.26 3.25
C LEU A 25 0.56 -21.88 2.31
N SER A 26 0.09 -22.63 1.31
CA SER A 26 0.96 -23.09 0.25
C SER A 26 1.57 -21.91 -0.52
N GLU A 27 2.76 -22.10 -1.08
CA GLU A 27 3.40 -21.10 -1.95
C GLU A 27 2.49 -20.69 -3.12
N GLU A 28 1.72 -21.64 -3.65
CA GLU A 28 0.75 -21.39 -4.73
C GLU A 28 -0.37 -20.44 -4.27
N THR A 29 -0.93 -20.64 -3.08
CA THR A 29 -1.95 -19.76 -2.52
C THR A 29 -1.34 -18.38 -2.22
N ARG A 30 -0.14 -18.32 -1.62
CA ARG A 30 0.56 -17.05 -1.39
C ARG A 30 0.78 -16.27 -2.68
N ALA A 31 1.25 -16.91 -3.74
CA ALA A 31 1.51 -16.28 -5.04
C ALA A 31 0.23 -15.69 -5.69
N GLN A 32 -0.95 -16.27 -5.41
CA GLN A 32 -2.22 -15.75 -5.92
C GLN A 32 -2.73 -14.54 -5.12
N PHE A 33 -2.52 -14.54 -3.81
CA PHE A 33 -3.12 -13.54 -2.92
C PHE A 33 -2.22 -12.33 -2.64
N ILE A 34 -0.89 -12.48 -2.62
CA ILE A 34 0.06 -11.39 -2.38
C ILE A 34 -0.17 -10.18 -3.31
N PRO A 35 -0.28 -10.35 -4.64
CA PRO A 35 -0.52 -9.21 -5.54
C PRO A 35 -1.83 -8.47 -5.26
N GLN A 36 -2.86 -9.21 -4.80
CA GLN A 36 -4.16 -8.61 -4.48
C GLN A 36 -4.09 -7.80 -3.19
N PHE A 37 -3.39 -8.31 -2.17
CA PHE A 37 -3.16 -7.56 -0.94
C PHE A 37 -2.28 -6.35 -1.15
N GLU A 38 -1.30 -6.44 -2.06
CA GLU A 38 -0.47 -5.30 -2.44
C GLU A 38 -1.30 -4.19 -3.07
N ALA A 39 -2.13 -4.54 -4.06
CA ALA A 39 -3.01 -3.57 -4.71
C ALA A 39 -3.99 -2.93 -3.72
N GLU A 40 -4.55 -3.72 -2.78
CA GLU A 40 -5.49 -3.20 -1.78
C GLU A 40 -4.79 -2.30 -0.75
N ALA A 41 -3.60 -2.67 -0.28
CA ALA A 41 -2.81 -1.84 0.63
C ALA A 41 -2.40 -0.52 -0.05
N GLN A 42 -1.95 -0.57 -1.30
CA GLN A 42 -1.64 0.63 -2.10
C GLN A 42 -2.87 1.54 -2.25
N ARG A 43 -4.04 0.96 -2.56
CA ARG A 43 -5.30 1.71 -2.68
C ARG A 43 -5.66 2.40 -1.36
N ARG A 44 -5.58 1.68 -0.24
CA ARG A 44 -5.88 2.22 1.10
C ARG A 44 -4.93 3.35 1.49
N ILE A 45 -3.63 3.16 1.26
CA ILE A 45 -2.63 4.22 1.49
C ILE A 45 -2.97 5.45 0.65
N GLY A 46 -3.24 5.30 -0.65
CA GLY A 46 -3.61 6.42 -1.50
C GLY A 46 -4.83 7.17 -0.97
N LEU A 47 -5.89 6.45 -0.56
CA LEU A 47 -7.08 7.06 0.03
C LEU A 47 -6.83 7.75 1.37
N ALA A 48 -5.94 7.22 2.20
CA ALA A 48 -5.57 7.81 3.48
C ALA A 48 -4.76 9.09 3.31
N LEU A 49 -3.95 9.19 2.25
CA LEU A 49 -3.09 10.35 1.98
C LEU A 49 -3.84 11.51 1.31
N LEU A 50 -4.83 11.23 0.46
CA LEU A 50 -5.58 12.25 -0.29
C LEU A 50 -6.14 13.41 0.55
N PRO A 51 -6.76 13.18 1.73
CA PRO A 51 -7.29 14.25 2.57
C PRO A 51 -6.24 15.24 3.10
N HIS A 52 -4.96 14.87 3.05
CA HIS A 52 -3.85 15.69 3.56
C HIS A 52 -3.23 16.60 2.49
N LEU A 53 -3.68 16.48 1.24
CA LEU A 53 -3.22 17.34 0.17
C LEU A 53 -3.90 18.70 0.24
N ASP A 54 -3.10 19.76 0.12
CA ASP A 54 -3.63 21.07 -0.20
C ASP A 54 -4.03 21.17 -1.69
N GLU A 55 -4.65 22.28 -2.07
CA GLU A 55 -5.11 22.50 -3.45
C GLU A 55 -3.97 22.45 -4.48
N ASN A 56 -2.78 22.94 -4.14
CA ASN A 56 -1.63 22.92 -5.03
C ASN A 56 -1.11 21.50 -5.22
N ALA A 57 -0.96 20.74 -4.14
CA ALA A 57 -0.52 19.37 -4.15
C ALA A 57 -1.53 18.45 -4.88
N ALA A 58 -2.83 18.66 -4.68
CA ALA A 58 -3.88 17.93 -5.42
C ALA A 58 -3.79 18.17 -6.93
N ASN A 59 -3.55 19.41 -7.36
CA ASN A 59 -3.36 19.74 -8.78
C ASN A 59 -2.06 19.11 -9.35
N GLN A 60 -0.99 19.06 -8.56
CA GLN A 60 0.25 18.40 -8.97
C GLN A 60 0.08 16.88 -9.09
N LEU A 61 -0.64 16.26 -8.15
CA LEU A 61 -0.98 14.85 -8.21
C LEU A 61 -1.75 14.52 -9.49
N GLY A 62 -2.75 15.33 -9.86
CA GLY A 62 -3.49 15.15 -11.11
C GLY A 62 -2.57 15.10 -12.33
N ARG A 63 -1.59 16.02 -12.41
CA ARG A 63 -0.60 16.04 -13.49
C ARG A 63 0.35 14.84 -13.47
N LEU A 64 0.70 14.34 -12.28
CA LEU A 64 1.56 13.16 -12.14
C LEU A 64 0.85 11.88 -12.56
N ILE A 65 -0.44 11.74 -12.25
CA ILE A 65 -1.22 10.55 -12.62
C ILE A 65 -1.50 10.51 -14.13
N ASP A 66 -1.68 11.68 -14.76
CA ASP A 66 -1.87 11.79 -16.21
C ASP A 66 -0.56 11.64 -17.00
N ASP A 67 0.61 11.61 -16.34
CA ASP A 67 1.90 11.43 -16.97
C ASP A 67 2.18 9.93 -17.22
N PRO A 68 2.16 9.45 -18.47
CA PRO A 68 2.37 8.03 -18.79
C PRO A 68 3.82 7.57 -18.51
N MET A 69 4.73 8.49 -18.20
CA MET A 69 6.14 8.24 -17.90
C MET A 69 6.46 8.48 -16.42
N VAL A 70 5.47 8.72 -15.57
CA VAL A 70 5.71 8.90 -14.13
C VAL A 70 6.35 7.65 -13.54
N SER A 71 7.49 7.82 -12.89
CA SER A 71 8.16 6.71 -12.21
C SER A 71 7.61 6.51 -10.79
N PRO A 72 7.65 5.27 -10.28
CA PRO A 72 7.48 4.96 -8.86
C PRO A 72 8.12 5.95 -7.88
N GLU A 73 9.39 6.24 -8.09
CA GLU A 73 10.21 7.05 -7.17
C GLU A 73 9.75 8.50 -7.18
N LYS A 74 9.35 9.00 -8.35
CA LYS A 74 8.83 10.36 -8.50
C LYS A 74 7.48 10.51 -7.79
N LEU A 75 6.62 9.51 -7.90
CA LEU A 75 5.33 9.50 -7.19
C LEU A 75 5.54 9.40 -5.66
N ARG A 76 6.48 8.56 -5.21
CA ARG A 76 6.84 8.48 -3.78
C ARG A 76 7.41 9.80 -3.26
N ALA A 77 8.32 10.43 -4.00
CA ALA A 77 8.90 11.71 -3.62
C ALA A 77 7.83 12.80 -3.50
N PHE A 78 6.85 12.81 -4.42
CA PHE A 78 5.69 13.69 -4.31
C PHE A 78 4.95 13.48 -2.99
N TRP A 79 4.61 12.24 -2.63
CA TRP A 79 3.85 11.99 -1.41
C TRP A 79 4.59 12.40 -0.13
N VAL A 80 5.89 12.14 -0.06
CA VAL A 80 6.72 12.52 1.09
C VAL A 80 6.81 14.04 1.25
N ASP A 81 6.84 14.79 0.14
CA ASP A 81 6.90 16.26 0.16
C ASP A 81 5.52 16.89 0.43
N ALA A 82 4.47 16.33 -0.18
CA ALA A 82 3.13 16.90 -0.18
C ALA A 82 2.29 16.58 1.06
N VAL A 83 2.59 15.48 1.77
CA VAL A 83 1.78 15.01 2.91
C VAL A 83 2.57 15.11 4.22
N PRO A 84 2.13 15.98 5.16
CA PRO A 84 2.66 15.98 6.51
C PRO A 84 2.46 14.61 7.16
N GLU A 85 3.46 14.14 7.91
CA GLU A 85 3.40 12.86 8.63
C GLU A 85 3.14 11.65 7.71
N PHE A 86 3.57 11.73 6.44
CA PHE A 86 3.42 10.67 5.44
C PHE A 86 3.75 9.27 5.98
N GLU A 87 4.92 9.12 6.63
CA GLU A 87 5.36 7.82 7.15
C GLU A 87 4.40 7.29 8.23
N SER A 88 3.95 8.14 9.15
CA SER A 88 2.99 7.76 10.21
C SER A 88 1.66 7.30 9.61
N ILE A 89 1.13 8.03 8.62
CA ILE A 89 -0.16 7.70 7.97
C ILE A 89 -0.06 6.37 7.23
N VAL A 90 1.06 6.14 6.53
CA VAL A 90 1.32 4.87 5.84
C VAL A 90 1.39 3.72 6.85
N GLU A 91 2.15 3.88 7.95
CA GLU A 91 2.28 2.86 8.99
C GLU A 91 0.95 2.54 9.67
N GLU A 92 0.13 3.55 9.99
CA GLU A 92 -1.18 3.37 10.60
C GLU A 92 -2.14 2.65 9.64
N THR A 93 -2.21 3.09 8.38
CA THR A 93 -3.05 2.47 7.36
C THR A 93 -2.70 0.99 7.16
N LEU A 94 -1.40 0.70 7.12
CA LEU A 94 -0.89 -0.65 6.96
C LEU A 94 -1.15 -1.53 8.20
N ARG A 95 -1.12 -0.94 9.40
CA ARG A 95 -1.44 -1.63 10.65
C ARG A 95 -2.93 -1.96 10.75
N ASP A 96 -3.80 -1.02 10.39
CA ASP A 96 -5.25 -1.23 10.36
C ASP A 96 -5.61 -2.30 9.35
N PHE A 97 -5.00 -2.25 8.16
CA PHE A 97 -5.13 -3.31 7.16
C PHE A 97 -4.72 -4.68 7.74
N ALA A 98 -3.60 -4.77 8.47
CA ALA A 98 -3.17 -6.00 9.12
C ALA A 98 -4.16 -6.54 10.17
N ILE A 99 -4.79 -5.64 10.93
CA ILE A 99 -5.77 -6.00 11.96
C ILE A 99 -7.05 -6.54 11.29
N GLU A 100 -7.58 -5.82 10.29
CA GLU A 100 -8.75 -6.26 9.52
C GLU A 100 -8.48 -7.59 8.82
N PHE A 101 -7.30 -7.72 8.22
CA PHE A 101 -6.90 -8.91 7.52
C PHE A 101 -6.92 -10.15 8.42
N ARG A 102 -6.32 -10.05 9.63
CA ARG A 102 -6.41 -11.11 10.64
C ARG A 102 -7.84 -11.49 10.98
N GLN A 103 -8.74 -10.50 11.12
CA GLN A 103 -10.13 -10.76 11.48
C GLN A 103 -10.89 -11.48 10.37
N VAL A 104 -10.65 -11.10 9.10
CA VAL A 104 -11.27 -11.79 7.96
C VAL A 104 -10.84 -13.25 7.95
N ILE A 105 -9.56 -13.53 8.20
CA ILE A 105 -9.04 -14.89 8.03
C ILE A 105 -9.25 -15.78 9.25
N ALA A 106 -9.26 -15.23 10.47
CA ALA A 106 -9.70 -15.98 11.65
C ALA A 106 -11.14 -16.52 11.52
N ASN A 107 -11.92 -15.99 10.57
CA ASN A 107 -13.29 -16.41 10.26
C ASN A 107 -13.41 -17.25 8.97
N ILE A 108 -12.29 -17.60 8.32
CA ILE A 108 -12.28 -18.58 7.23
C ILE A 108 -12.19 -19.98 7.87
N PRO A 109 -13.24 -20.83 7.75
CA PRO A 109 -13.32 -22.12 8.42
C PRO A 109 -12.32 -23.16 7.90
#